data_AF-A0A9E6AN71-F1
#
_entry.id   AF-A0A9E6AN71-F1
#
_cell.length_a   1.000
_cell.length_b   1.000
_cell.length_c   1.000
_cell.angle_alpha   90.00
_cell.angle_beta   90.00
_cell.angle_gamma   90.00
#
_symmetry.space_group_name_H-M   'P 1'
#
loop_
_entity.id
_entity.type
_entity.pdbx_description
1 polymer ?
#
loop_
_entity_poly.entity_id
_entity_poly.type
_entity_poly.pdbx_seq_one_letter_code
_entity_poly.pdbx_strand_id
1 'polypeptide(L)'
;MTGQLEWGGIWLVASVLVLGGCRELDRFDTGDTEAYCGSVVGSGYVRAGFSQTMRMELTLDTDALQTQPGTIRSDDRSLSACSGKPIFDGVPLRVVEPVVEDALSTLEFGDSREFNFIALVDSCRGTMVSVVSLMKNDDVELRLLLPQAADVPEEPAYAVFRLKRSPRACDFD
;
A
#
# COMPACT_ATOMS: atom_id res chain seq x y z
N MET A 1 25.72 -30.89 -66.72
CA MET A 1 24.34 -31.05 -66.22
C MET A 1 24.41 -31.57 -64.80
N THR A 2 23.48 -31.14 -63.93
CA THR A 2 23.34 -31.36 -62.47
C THR A 2 24.44 -30.70 -61.61
N GLY A 3 24.18 -29.85 -60.62
CA GLY A 3 22.94 -29.31 -60.05
C GLY A 3 23.32 -28.63 -58.72
N GLN A 4 23.09 -27.32 -58.65
CA GLN A 4 23.43 -26.42 -57.55
C GLN A 4 22.48 -26.69 -56.36
N LEU A 5 23.03 -27.01 -55.18
CA LEU A 5 22.29 -27.10 -53.92
C LEU A 5 22.68 -25.88 -53.07
N GLU A 6 21.87 -24.83 -53.15
CA GLU A 6 21.94 -23.67 -52.29
C GLU A 6 21.40 -24.04 -50.91
N TRP A 7 22.29 -24.15 -49.92
CA TRP A 7 21.89 -24.29 -48.53
C TRP A 7 21.62 -22.89 -47.97
N GLY A 8 20.39 -22.41 -48.22
CA GLY A 8 19.84 -21.24 -47.55
C GLY A 8 19.69 -21.53 -46.05
N GLY A 9 20.73 -21.20 -45.27
CA GLY A 9 20.70 -21.24 -43.82
C GLY A 9 19.81 -20.11 -43.29
N ILE A 10 18.52 -20.39 -43.13
CA ILE A 10 17.58 -19.52 -42.42
C ILE A 10 17.92 -19.61 -40.93
N TRP A 11 18.60 -18.58 -40.42
CA TRP A 11 18.74 -18.34 -38.99
C TRP A 11 17.38 -17.90 -38.44
N LEU A 12 16.58 -18.86 -37.96
CA LEU A 12 15.42 -18.60 -37.12
C LEU A 12 15.93 -18.16 -35.73
N VAL A 13 16.16 -16.86 -35.57
CA VAL A 13 16.33 -16.25 -34.25
C VAL A 13 14.94 -16.22 -33.60
N ALA A 14 14.63 -17.26 -32.83
CA ALA A 14 13.46 -17.28 -31.97
C ALA A 14 13.72 -16.31 -30.79
N SER A 15 13.37 -15.04 -30.98
CA SER A 15 13.27 -14.08 -29.89
C SER A 15 12.16 -14.52 -28.94
N VAL A 16 12.54 -15.19 -27.86
CA VAL A 16 11.68 -15.43 -26.71
C VAL A 16 11.31 -14.07 -26.12
N LEU A 17 10.13 -13.57 -26.45
CA LEU A 17 9.50 -12.43 -25.78
C LEU A 17 9.16 -12.87 -24.36
N VAL A 18 10.11 -12.69 -23.44
CA VAL A 18 9.84 -12.65 -22.01
C VAL A 18 9.09 -11.34 -21.75
N LEU A 19 7.79 -11.31 -22.03
CA LEU A 19 6.88 -10.34 -21.44
C LEU A 19 6.60 -10.78 -20.00
N GLY A 20 7.65 -10.83 -19.19
CA GLY A 20 7.52 -10.79 -17.74
C GLY A 20 7.03 -9.39 -17.44
N GLY A 21 5.72 -9.24 -17.27
CA GLY A 21 5.10 -7.96 -16.93
C GLY A 21 5.53 -7.53 -15.54
N CYS A 22 6.71 -6.92 -15.44
CA CYS A 22 7.04 -6.08 -14.31
C CYS A 22 5.94 -5.02 -14.27
N ARG A 23 5.08 -5.09 -13.25
CA ARG A 23 4.11 -4.03 -12.99
C ARG A 23 4.94 -2.77 -12.72
N GLU A 24 4.71 -1.72 -13.50
CA GLU A 24 5.42 -0.45 -13.37
C GLU A 24 4.88 0.29 -12.14
N LEU A 25 5.35 -0.11 -10.96
CA LEU A 25 4.92 0.46 -9.69
C LEU A 25 5.76 1.67 -9.29
N ASP A 26 6.89 1.93 -9.94
CA ASP A 26 7.86 2.99 -9.61
C ASP A 26 7.22 4.39 -9.49
N ARG A 27 6.15 4.65 -10.23
CA ARG A 27 5.39 5.92 -10.13
C ARG A 27 4.73 6.13 -8.76
N PHE A 28 4.56 5.05 -7.98
CA PHE A 28 4.04 5.11 -6.63
C PHE A 28 5.10 5.36 -5.57
N ASP A 29 6.39 5.21 -5.90
CA ASP A 29 7.49 5.51 -4.99
C ASP A 29 7.43 6.97 -4.53
N THR A 30 7.76 7.26 -3.27
CA THR A 30 7.75 8.64 -2.74
C THR A 30 9.14 9.23 -2.54
N GLY A 31 10.19 8.44 -2.72
CA GLY A 31 11.56 8.79 -2.34
C GLY A 31 11.65 9.38 -0.94
N ASP A 32 12.61 10.30 -0.75
CA ASP A 32 12.89 10.90 0.57
C ASP A 32 12.03 12.12 0.91
N THR A 33 11.29 12.68 -0.07
CA THR A 33 10.68 14.01 0.08
C THR A 33 9.18 14.04 -0.15
N GLU A 34 8.65 13.14 -0.97
CA GLU A 34 7.23 13.11 -1.31
C GLU A 34 6.45 12.25 -0.31
N ALA A 35 5.13 12.37 -0.33
CA ALA A 35 4.26 11.52 0.46
C ALA A 35 2.86 11.45 -0.14
N TYR A 36 2.08 10.45 0.26
CA TYR A 36 0.64 10.40 0.02
C TYR A 36 -0.11 10.99 1.21
N CYS A 37 -0.88 12.05 0.96
CA CYS A 37 -1.61 12.78 1.98
C CYS A 37 -3.12 12.70 1.75
N GLY A 38 -3.90 12.52 2.82
CA GLY A 38 -5.35 12.54 2.69
C GLY A 38 -6.09 12.47 4.01
N SER A 39 -7.42 12.43 3.91
CA SER A 39 -8.32 12.35 5.06
C SER A 39 -9.10 11.04 5.03
N VAL A 40 -9.62 10.66 6.21
CA VAL A 40 -10.57 9.55 6.31
C VAL A 40 -11.82 9.83 5.46
N VAL A 41 -12.34 8.80 4.81
CA VAL A 41 -13.59 8.90 4.05
C VAL A 41 -14.75 9.03 5.03
N GLY A 42 -15.48 10.14 4.96
CA GLY A 42 -16.45 10.57 5.98
C GLY A 42 -17.76 9.78 6.11
N SER A 43 -17.94 8.65 5.40
CA SER A 43 -19.20 7.89 5.51
C SER A 43 -19.20 6.98 6.76
N GLY A 44 -20.31 6.93 7.50
CA GLY A 44 -20.40 6.13 8.74
C GLY A 44 -20.22 4.61 8.56
N TYR A 45 -20.36 4.12 7.32
CA TYR A 45 -20.15 2.71 6.98
C TYR A 45 -18.68 2.35 6.76
N VAL A 46 -17.80 3.33 6.58
CA VAL A 46 -16.36 3.10 6.30
C VAL A 46 -15.45 3.57 7.42
N ARG A 47 -16.02 3.83 8.61
CA ARG A 47 -15.28 4.34 9.75
C ARG A 47 -15.89 3.95 11.10
N ALA A 48 -15.09 3.33 11.95
CA ALA A 48 -15.37 3.05 13.36
C ALA A 48 -14.09 3.27 14.18
N GLY A 49 -14.17 3.88 15.36
CA GLY A 49 -13.02 4.06 16.25
C GLY A 49 -11.96 5.10 15.82
N PHE A 50 -12.16 5.87 14.76
CA PHE A 50 -11.26 6.96 14.32
C PHE A 50 -12.00 8.31 14.19
N SER A 51 -11.31 9.44 14.39
CA SER A 51 -11.88 10.77 14.17
C SER A 51 -12.28 11.00 12.70
N GLN A 52 -13.37 11.74 12.46
CA GLN A 52 -13.80 12.14 11.11
C GLN A 52 -12.86 13.13 10.42
N THR A 53 -12.05 13.84 11.20
CA THR A 53 -11.09 14.83 10.69
C THR A 53 -9.68 14.30 10.60
N MET A 54 -9.47 13.01 10.91
CA MET A 54 -8.15 12.39 10.89
C MET A 54 -7.57 12.44 9.48
N ARG A 55 -6.35 12.96 9.39
CA ARG A 55 -5.50 12.92 8.21
C ARG A 55 -4.44 11.84 8.36
N MET A 56 -3.99 11.35 7.22
CA MET A 56 -2.97 10.31 7.13
C MET A 56 -1.93 10.70 6.09
N GLU A 57 -0.69 10.37 6.42
CA GLU A 57 0.49 10.42 5.57
C GLU A 57 0.96 8.97 5.36
N LEU A 58 1.32 8.65 4.13
CA LEU A 58 1.98 7.40 3.75
C LEU A 58 3.20 7.72 2.89
N THR A 59 4.36 7.22 3.28
CA THR A 59 5.51 7.07 2.37
C THR A 59 5.52 5.67 1.80
N LEU A 60 6.02 5.52 0.57
CA LEU A 60 6.09 4.22 -0.10
C LEU A 60 7.46 4.06 -0.78
N ASP A 61 8.09 2.92 -0.54
CA ASP A 61 9.28 2.44 -1.23
C ASP A 61 8.86 1.21 -2.06
N THR A 62 8.81 1.38 -3.38
CA THR A 62 8.31 0.32 -4.27
C THR A 62 9.33 -0.79 -4.51
N ASP A 63 10.61 -0.52 -4.26
CA ASP A 63 11.68 -1.52 -4.30
C ASP A 63 11.66 -2.42 -3.05
N ALA A 64 11.10 -1.92 -1.94
CA ALA A 64 11.01 -2.61 -0.66
C ALA A 64 9.60 -3.16 -0.31
N LEU A 65 8.70 -3.33 -1.28
CA LEU A 65 7.32 -3.82 -1.03
C LEU A 65 7.23 -5.19 -0.32
N GLN A 66 8.28 -5.99 -0.35
CA GLN A 66 8.32 -7.31 0.30
C GLN A 66 9.04 -7.32 1.66
N THR A 67 9.66 -6.20 2.06
CA THR A 67 10.44 -6.12 3.30
C THR A 67 9.94 -4.97 4.18
N GLN A 68 10.03 -3.74 3.69
CA GLN A 68 9.62 -2.53 4.38
C GLN A 68 9.00 -1.54 3.38
N PRO A 69 7.71 -1.70 3.04
CA PRO A 69 7.07 -0.97 1.95
C PRO A 69 6.97 0.53 2.17
N GLY A 70 7.11 1.01 3.41
CA GLY A 70 6.93 2.41 3.75
C GLY A 70 6.53 2.65 5.20
N THR A 71 6.04 3.85 5.47
CA THR A 71 5.63 4.29 6.82
C THR A 71 4.33 5.07 6.79
N ILE A 72 3.60 5.08 7.91
CA ILE A 72 2.41 5.93 8.07
C ILE A 72 2.50 6.85 9.29
N ARG A 73 1.86 8.01 9.18
CA ARG A 73 1.76 9.03 10.24
C ARG A 73 0.37 9.68 10.21
N SER A 74 -0.13 10.05 11.39
CA SER A 74 -1.43 10.72 11.53
C SER A 74 -1.33 12.05 12.29
N ASP A 75 -2.36 12.90 12.14
CA ASP A 75 -2.42 14.25 12.73
C ASP A 75 -3.31 14.35 13.98
N ASP A 76 -3.77 13.23 14.50
CA ASP A 76 -4.84 13.15 15.48
C ASP A 76 -4.39 13.36 16.94
N ARG A 77 -3.26 14.02 17.16
CA ARG A 77 -2.64 14.19 18.48
C ARG A 77 -3.60 14.74 19.54
N SER A 78 -4.47 15.69 19.17
CA SER A 78 -5.42 16.33 20.08
C SER A 78 -6.67 15.49 20.37
N LEU A 79 -6.91 14.46 19.56
CA LEU A 79 -8.11 13.61 19.61
C LEU A 79 -7.76 12.15 19.94
N SER A 80 -6.49 11.80 20.04
CA SER A 80 -6.04 10.43 20.19
C SER A 80 -6.22 9.92 21.62
N ALA A 81 -6.45 8.61 21.73
CA ALA A 81 -6.39 7.88 23.00
C ALA A 81 -4.93 7.65 23.48
N CYS A 82 -3.93 8.15 22.76
CA CYS A 82 -2.52 7.79 22.91
C CYS A 82 -1.73 8.72 23.83
N SER A 83 -2.31 9.21 24.92
CA SER A 83 -1.63 10.08 25.89
C SER A 83 -0.97 11.31 25.25
N GLY A 84 -1.65 11.97 24.31
CA GLY A 84 -1.15 13.18 23.63
C GLY A 84 -0.11 12.94 22.53
N LYS A 85 -0.02 11.71 22.01
CA LYS A 85 0.73 11.35 20.78
C LYS A 85 -0.24 11.04 19.64
N PRO A 86 0.11 11.21 18.35
CA PRO A 86 -0.75 10.70 17.29
C PRO A 86 -0.86 9.16 17.37
N ILE A 87 -1.93 8.57 16.82
CA ILE A 87 -2.08 7.10 16.76
C ILE A 87 -0.92 6.47 15.98
N PHE A 88 -0.48 7.13 14.91
CA PHE A 88 0.64 6.72 14.07
C PHE A 88 1.67 7.85 14.00
N ASP A 89 2.94 7.54 14.29
CA ASP A 89 4.04 8.51 14.30
C ASP A 89 5.25 7.96 13.53
N GLY A 90 5.15 7.94 12.19
CA GLY A 90 6.21 7.40 11.32
C GLY A 90 6.43 5.90 11.52
N VAL A 91 5.34 5.16 11.77
CA VAL A 91 5.44 3.72 12.04
C VAL A 91 5.55 2.92 10.73
N PRO A 92 6.39 1.87 10.68
CA PRO A 92 6.61 1.12 9.45
C PRO A 92 5.42 0.21 9.13
N LEU A 93 5.16 0.05 7.83
CA LEU A 93 4.37 -1.06 7.30
C LEU A 93 5.23 -2.33 7.38
N ARG A 94 4.77 -3.33 8.13
CA ARG A 94 5.48 -4.61 8.29
C ARG A 94 4.84 -5.66 7.41
N VAL A 95 5.61 -6.25 6.51
CA VAL A 95 5.13 -7.31 5.63
C VAL A 95 4.79 -8.56 6.45
N VAL A 96 3.74 -9.26 6.03
CA VAL A 96 3.40 -10.58 6.55
C VAL A 96 3.93 -11.61 5.57
N GLU A 97 5.15 -12.11 5.80
CA GLU A 97 5.87 -12.97 4.83
C GLU A 97 5.00 -14.12 4.26
N PRO A 98 4.24 -14.90 5.07
CA PRO A 98 3.41 -15.96 4.51
C PRO A 98 2.30 -15.47 3.57
N VAL A 99 1.83 -14.23 3.71
CA VAL A 99 0.77 -13.65 2.86
C VAL A 99 1.30 -13.28 1.48
N VAL A 100 2.57 -12.89 1.38
CA VAL A 100 3.22 -12.53 0.11
C VAL A 100 3.31 -13.72 -0.83
N GLU A 101 3.47 -14.92 -0.28
CA GLU A 101 3.60 -16.17 -1.04
C GLU A 101 2.27 -16.94 -1.19
N ASP A 102 1.17 -16.38 -0.66
CA ASP A 102 -0.14 -17.03 -0.64
C ASP A 102 -1.11 -16.42 -1.67
N ALA A 103 -2.23 -17.11 -1.94
CA ALA A 103 -3.31 -16.61 -2.78
C ALA A 103 -3.85 -15.24 -2.33
N LEU A 104 -3.73 -14.89 -1.05
CA LEU A 104 -4.06 -13.55 -0.55
C LEU A 104 -3.24 -12.42 -1.21
N SER A 105 -2.04 -12.69 -1.72
CA SER A 105 -1.24 -11.74 -2.52
C SER A 105 -1.88 -11.41 -3.88
N THR A 106 -2.74 -12.29 -4.39
CA THR A 106 -3.43 -12.13 -5.67
C THR A 106 -4.79 -11.44 -5.53
N LEU A 107 -5.14 -10.97 -4.33
CA LEU A 107 -6.46 -10.44 -4.07
C LEU A 107 -6.67 -9.09 -4.79
N GLU A 108 -7.64 -9.08 -5.69
CA GLU A 108 -8.01 -7.91 -6.47
C GLU A 108 -9.29 -7.26 -5.90
N PHE A 109 -9.17 -6.03 -5.43
CA PHE A 109 -10.31 -5.27 -4.94
C PHE A 109 -10.97 -4.44 -6.07
N GLY A 110 -11.67 -5.09 -6.99
CA GLY A 110 -12.39 -4.43 -8.08
C GLY A 110 -11.49 -3.67 -9.08
N ASP A 111 -12.09 -3.24 -10.19
CA ASP A 111 -11.33 -2.88 -11.41
C ASP A 111 -10.53 -1.57 -11.35
N SER A 112 -10.69 -0.75 -10.30
CA SER A 112 -10.03 0.55 -10.19
C SER A 112 -8.62 0.50 -9.59
N ARG A 113 -8.18 -0.68 -9.13
CA ARG A 113 -6.90 -0.88 -8.44
C ARG A 113 -5.93 -1.62 -9.34
N GLU A 114 -4.67 -1.25 -9.25
CA GLU A 114 -3.59 -1.86 -10.01
C GLU A 114 -2.81 -2.89 -9.20
N PHE A 115 -2.60 -2.58 -7.91
CA PHE A 115 -1.88 -3.44 -6.99
C PHE A 115 -2.45 -3.30 -5.58
N ASN A 116 -2.43 -4.40 -4.82
CA ASN A 116 -2.81 -4.41 -3.42
C ASN A 116 -1.78 -5.19 -2.63
N PHE A 117 -1.48 -4.74 -1.43
CA PHE A 117 -0.75 -5.55 -0.47
C PHE A 117 -1.31 -5.38 0.94
N ILE A 118 -1.04 -6.38 1.77
CA ILE A 118 -1.44 -6.43 3.17
C ILE A 118 -0.17 -6.27 4.00
N ALA A 119 -0.21 -5.38 4.98
CA ALA A 119 0.85 -5.19 5.95
C ALA A 119 0.27 -5.05 7.36
N LEU A 120 1.08 -5.31 8.37
CA LEU A 120 0.78 -4.98 9.76
C LEU A 120 1.34 -3.61 10.09
N VAL A 121 0.64 -2.88 10.95
CA VAL A 121 1.13 -1.62 11.47
C VAL A 121 0.83 -1.51 12.96
N ASP A 122 1.84 -1.14 13.73
CA ASP A 122 1.69 -0.98 15.16
C ASP A 122 1.20 0.43 15.50
N SER A 123 0.30 0.51 16.46
CA SER A 123 -0.23 1.77 16.99
C SER A 123 -0.23 1.73 18.51
N CYS A 124 -0.51 2.87 19.14
CA CYS A 124 -0.72 2.89 20.60
C CYS A 124 -1.91 2.02 21.05
N ARG A 125 -2.83 1.67 20.14
CA ARG A 125 -4.05 0.89 20.37
C ARG A 125 -3.86 -0.61 20.09
N GLY A 126 -2.66 -1.00 19.65
CA GLY A 126 -2.34 -2.35 19.22
C GLY A 126 -1.98 -2.44 17.74
N THR A 127 -1.67 -3.66 17.29
CA THR A 127 -1.33 -3.96 15.89
C THR A 127 -2.60 -4.02 15.04
N MET A 128 -2.57 -3.29 13.92
CA MET A 128 -3.65 -3.26 12.94
C MET A 128 -3.23 -3.98 11.66
N VAL A 129 -4.21 -4.52 10.96
CA VAL A 129 -4.05 -4.94 9.57
C VAL A 129 -4.28 -3.72 8.69
N SER A 130 -3.33 -3.47 7.80
CA SER A 130 -3.42 -2.47 6.76
C SER A 130 -3.57 -3.14 5.40
N VAL A 131 -4.48 -2.62 4.58
CA VAL A 131 -4.57 -2.94 3.15
C VAL A 131 -4.22 -1.67 2.39
N VAL A 132 -3.15 -1.74 1.61
CA VAL A 132 -2.69 -0.64 0.77
C VAL A 132 -3.05 -0.98 -0.67
N SER A 133 -3.85 -0.11 -1.29
CA SER A 133 -4.30 -0.25 -2.68
C SER A 133 -3.72 0.88 -3.52
N LEU A 134 -2.87 0.52 -4.49
CA LEU A 134 -2.33 1.43 -5.49
C LEU A 134 -3.38 1.56 -6.61
N MET A 135 -3.88 2.78 -6.82
CA MET A 135 -5.03 3.04 -7.71
C MET A 135 -4.56 3.41 -9.12
N LYS A 136 -5.36 3.11 -10.14
CA LYS A 136 -5.02 3.43 -11.55
C LYS A 136 -4.85 4.93 -11.85
N ASN A 137 -5.31 5.80 -10.96
CA ASN A 137 -5.23 7.27 -11.08
C ASN A 137 -4.12 7.88 -10.21
N ASP A 138 -3.13 7.08 -9.82
CA ASP A 138 -1.97 7.47 -8.99
C ASP A 138 -2.32 7.94 -7.57
N ASP A 139 -3.55 7.68 -7.12
CA ASP A 139 -3.92 7.79 -5.70
C ASP A 139 -3.59 6.49 -4.96
N VAL A 140 -3.58 6.56 -3.62
CA VAL A 140 -3.49 5.39 -2.75
C VAL A 140 -4.72 5.32 -1.85
N GLU A 141 -5.32 4.14 -1.73
CA GLU A 141 -6.32 3.87 -0.70
C GLU A 141 -5.68 3.04 0.42
N LEU A 142 -5.71 3.57 1.64
CA LEU A 142 -5.26 2.87 2.85
C LEU A 142 -6.47 2.46 3.66
N ARG A 143 -6.60 1.17 3.94
CA ARG A 143 -7.62 0.65 4.87
C ARG A 143 -6.94 0.14 6.12
N LEU A 144 -7.44 0.54 7.28
CA LEU A 144 -6.95 0.08 8.58
C LEU A 144 -8.04 -0.72 9.26
N LEU A 145 -7.68 -1.90 9.75
CA LEU A 145 -8.55 -2.79 10.53
C LEU A 145 -7.85 -3.11 11.86
N LEU A 146 -8.42 -2.63 12.95
CA LEU A 146 -8.08 -3.09 14.29
C LEU A 146 -9.08 -4.21 14.65
N PRO A 147 -8.64 -5.47 14.66
CA PRO A 147 -9.51 -6.58 15.01
C PRO A 147 -9.90 -6.51 16.49
N GLN A 148 -11.09 -7.00 16.81
CA GLN A 148 -11.45 -7.26 18.20
C GLN A 148 -10.72 -8.53 18.64
N ALA A 149 -9.83 -8.41 19.63
CA ALA A 149 -9.24 -9.56 20.30
C ALA A 149 -10.00 -9.82 21.61
N ALA A 150 -10.23 -11.09 21.94
CA ALA A 150 -11.07 -11.50 23.08
C ALA A 150 -10.61 -10.92 24.42
N ASP A 151 -9.31 -10.68 24.58
CA ASP A 151 -8.68 -10.22 25.82
C ASP A 151 -8.17 -8.77 25.75
N VAL A 152 -8.48 -8.05 24.67
CA VAL A 152 -8.05 -6.65 24.49
C VAL A 152 -9.26 -5.74 24.71
N PRO A 153 -9.20 -4.79 25.66
CA PRO A 153 -10.33 -3.91 25.98
C PRO A 153 -10.59 -2.84 24.89
N GLU A 154 -9.77 -2.80 23.85
CA GLU A 154 -9.86 -1.85 22.76
C GLU A 154 -11.02 -2.21 21.82
N GLU A 155 -11.88 -1.23 21.52
CA GLU A 155 -12.96 -1.44 20.56
C GLU A 155 -12.42 -1.66 19.14
N PRO A 156 -13.02 -2.57 18.35
CA PRO A 156 -12.62 -2.75 16.96
C PRO A 156 -12.73 -1.42 16.21
N ALA A 157 -11.74 -1.16 15.36
CA ALA A 157 -11.67 0.06 14.58
C ALA A 157 -11.50 -0.25 13.10
N TYR A 158 -12.10 0.60 12.27
CA TYR A 158 -12.02 0.53 10.83
C TYR A 158 -11.91 1.93 10.26
N ALA A 159 -11.05 2.15 9.28
CA ALA A 159 -11.03 3.40 8.52
C ALA A 159 -10.53 3.16 7.10
N VAL A 160 -11.05 3.96 6.17
CA VAL A 160 -10.56 4.07 4.80
C VAL A 160 -10.07 5.49 4.59
N PHE A 161 -8.84 5.63 4.09
CA PHE A 161 -8.25 6.90 3.69
C PHE A 161 -8.04 6.90 2.18
N ARG A 162 -8.35 8.03 1.54
CA ARG A 162 -7.95 8.28 0.15
C ARG A 162 -6.82 9.30 0.17
N LEU A 163 -5.65 8.87 -0.27
CA LEU A 163 -4.42 9.61 -0.20
C LEU A 163 -3.99 10.02 -1.60
N LYS A 164 -3.57 11.27 -1.73
CA LYS A 164 -3.09 11.86 -2.97
C LYS A 164 -1.62 12.18 -2.85
N ARG A 165 -0.89 12.02 -3.95
CA ARG A 165 0.53 12.36 -4.02
C ARG A 165 0.75 13.84 -3.71
N SER A 166 1.72 14.11 -2.85
CA SER A 166 2.17 15.44 -2.45
C SER A 166 3.68 15.52 -2.70
N PRO A 167 4.18 16.62 -3.31
CA PRO A 167 5.62 16.79 -3.59
C PRO A 167 6.46 17.06 -2.32
N ARG A 168 5.83 17.02 -1.16
CA ARG A 168 6.41 17.26 0.16
C ARG A 168 5.68 16.42 1.20
N ALA A 169 6.29 16.21 2.36
CA ALA A 169 5.62 15.67 3.54
C ALA A 169 4.30 16.39 3.85
N CYS A 170 3.35 15.67 4.43
CA CYS A 170 2.02 16.17 4.71
C CYS A 170 2.05 17.25 5.78
N ASP A 171 1.40 18.35 5.45
CA ASP A 171 1.24 19.51 6.32
C ASP A 171 0.17 19.22 7.38
N PHE A 172 0.61 18.81 8.57
CA PHE A 172 -0.26 18.49 9.71
C PHE A 172 -0.39 19.65 10.70
N ASP A 173 0.04 20.85 10.30
CA ASP A 173 -0.17 22.09 11.06
C ASP A 173 -1.66 22.44 11.21
#